data_AF-A0AAD7JL43-F1
#
_entry.id   AF-A0AAD7JL43-F1
#
_cell.length_a   1.000
_cell.length_b   1.000
_cell.length_c   1.000
_cell.angle_alpha   90.00
_cell.angle_beta   90.00
_cell.angle_gamma   90.00
#
_symmetry.space_group_name_H-M   'P 1'
#
loop_
_entity.id
_entity.type
_entity.pdbx_description
1 polymer ?
#
loop_
_entity_poly.entity_id
_entity_poly.type
_entity_poly.pdbx_seq_one_letter_code
_entity_poly.pdbx_strand_id
1 'polypeptide(L)'
;MSSPVQSGHEILVPLSDGEQVPFFIAAEYYKSSTAANPNHITKVGQLVAGEGYKLKVDDRLQYGQKNAQGELRFIIYHDKERKPYQHRFIETAVGSATAGKAAQMAKAFGVGDVGNQIMDNFKGFIGDYLHTF
;
A
#
# COMPACT_ATOMS: atom_id res chain seq x y z
N MET A 1 -18.99 -12.46 38.85
CA MET A 1 -18.52 -13.06 37.58
C MET A 1 -18.21 -11.92 36.66
N SER A 2 -16.94 -11.55 36.53
CA SER A 2 -16.52 -10.37 35.75
C SER A 2 -16.59 -10.72 34.27
N SER A 3 -17.37 -9.96 33.51
CA SER A 3 -17.36 -10.00 32.05
C SER A 3 -15.95 -9.66 31.54
N PRO A 4 -15.41 -10.38 30.56
CA PRO A 4 -14.15 -10.01 29.95
C PRO A 4 -14.32 -8.72 29.14
N VAL A 5 -13.51 -7.71 29.47
CA VAL A 5 -13.35 -6.50 28.69
C VAL A 5 -12.74 -6.88 27.35
N GLN A 6 -13.48 -6.73 26.25
CA GLN A 6 -12.91 -6.76 24.90
C GLN A 6 -12.01 -5.53 24.74
N SER A 7 -10.73 -5.70 25.05
CA SER A 7 -9.68 -4.78 24.63
C SER A 7 -9.63 -4.82 23.10
N GLY A 8 -9.90 -3.68 22.46
CA GLY A 8 -9.88 -3.50 21.01
C GLY A 8 -8.46 -3.63 20.46
N HIS A 9 -7.93 -4.84 20.43
CA HIS A 9 -6.76 -5.16 19.62
C HIS A 9 -7.24 -5.20 18.17
N GLU A 10 -6.82 -4.23 17.37
CA GLU A 10 -6.89 -4.36 15.91
C GLU A 10 -6.24 -5.70 15.54
N ILE A 11 -7.06 -6.64 15.07
CA ILE A 11 -6.55 -7.91 14.54
C ILE A 11 -5.88 -7.54 13.22
N LEU A 12 -4.60 -7.21 13.27
CA LEU A 12 -3.78 -7.05 12.09
C LEU A 12 -3.74 -8.40 11.39
N VAL A 13 -4.53 -8.56 10.32
CA VAL A 13 -4.43 -9.72 9.43
C VAL A 13 -2.99 -9.75 8.91
N PRO A 14 -2.18 -10.79 9.16
CA PRO A 14 -0.82 -10.85 8.62
C PRO A 14 -0.87 -11.08 7.10
N LEU A 15 0.06 -10.48 6.36
CA LEU A 15 0.27 -10.85 4.96
C LEU A 15 0.72 -12.31 4.90
N SER A 16 0.09 -13.09 4.03
CA SER A 16 0.44 -14.51 3.86
C SER A 16 1.54 -14.68 2.82
N ASP A 17 2.37 -15.72 2.96
CA ASP A 17 3.37 -16.06 1.96
C ASP A 17 2.70 -16.34 0.60
N GLY A 18 3.16 -15.64 -0.44
CA GLY A 18 2.61 -15.75 -1.80
C GLY A 18 1.43 -14.82 -2.10
N GLU A 19 1.02 -13.97 -1.15
CA GLU A 19 -0.01 -12.96 -1.38
C GLU A 19 0.49 -11.87 -2.35
N GLN A 20 -0.32 -11.59 -3.39
CA GLN A 20 -0.03 -10.52 -4.34
C GLN A 20 -0.71 -9.24 -3.90
N VAL A 21 0.09 -8.20 -3.66
CA VAL A 21 -0.40 -6.89 -3.19
C VAL A 21 0.19 -5.76 -4.03
N PRO A 22 -0.53 -4.64 -4.21
CA PRO A 22 0.04 -3.44 -4.79
C PRO A 22 1.26 -2.98 -4.01
N PHE A 23 2.33 -2.66 -4.74
CA PHE A 23 3.58 -2.15 -4.17
C PHE A 23 3.91 -0.78 -4.74
N PHE A 24 4.11 0.20 -3.86
CA PHE A 24 4.50 1.56 -4.20
C PHE A 24 5.95 1.82 -3.81
N ILE A 25 6.66 2.53 -4.69
CA ILE A 25 8.01 3.03 -4.43
C ILE A 25 7.94 4.55 -4.51
N ALA A 26 7.97 5.22 -3.35
CA ALA A 26 8.04 6.67 -3.29
C ALA A 26 9.50 7.10 -3.11
N ALA A 27 10.33 6.79 -4.11
CA ALA A 27 11.77 7.04 -4.07
C ALA A 27 12.12 8.53 -4.02
N GLU A 28 11.22 9.41 -4.49
CA GLU A 28 11.31 10.87 -4.40
C GLU A 28 11.24 11.42 -2.96
N TYR A 29 10.85 10.60 -1.98
CA TYR A 29 10.82 11.01 -0.58
C TYR A 29 12.16 10.87 0.14
N TYR A 30 13.15 10.18 -0.44
CA TYR A 30 14.48 10.12 0.13
C TYR A 30 15.21 11.46 -0.05
N LYS A 31 15.74 12.03 1.05
CA LYS A 31 16.46 13.33 1.09
C LYS A 31 17.59 13.46 0.05
N SER A 32 18.16 12.35 -0.43
CA SER A 32 19.27 12.31 -1.40
C SER A 32 18.87 11.85 -2.81
N SER A 33 17.59 11.62 -3.10
CA SER A 33 17.15 11.07 -4.39
C SER A 33 16.21 12.05 -5.11
N THR A 34 16.74 12.74 -6.13
CA THR A 34 15.98 13.69 -6.96
C THR A 34 15.19 13.03 -8.08
N ALA A 35 15.23 11.69 -8.20
CA ALA A 35 14.48 10.94 -9.20
C ALA A 35 13.99 9.61 -8.63
N ALA A 36 12.81 9.18 -9.07
CA ALA A 36 12.33 7.83 -8.85
C ALA A 36 13.29 6.84 -9.53
N ASN A 37 14.18 6.23 -8.76
CA ASN A 37 15.14 5.26 -9.29
C ASN A 37 14.50 3.86 -9.27
N PRO A 38 14.22 3.24 -10.43
CA PRO A 38 13.61 1.92 -10.47
C PRO A 38 14.46 0.83 -9.79
N ASN A 39 15.78 1.04 -9.64
CA ASN A 39 16.65 0.14 -8.90
C ASN A 39 16.43 0.20 -7.37
N HIS A 40 15.55 1.07 -6.86
CA HIS A 40 15.19 1.04 -5.44
C HIS A 40 14.43 -0.24 -5.06
N ILE A 41 13.71 -0.86 -6.01
CA ILE A 41 13.03 -2.13 -5.73
C ILE A 41 14.02 -3.23 -5.35
N THR A 42 15.23 -3.24 -5.91
CA THR A 42 16.23 -4.28 -5.63
C THR A 42 16.80 -4.19 -4.22
N LYS A 43 16.53 -3.11 -3.49
CA LYS A 43 16.91 -2.96 -2.07
C LYS A 43 15.96 -3.69 -1.12
N VAL A 44 14.74 -3.99 -1.58
CA VAL A 44 13.65 -4.54 -0.78
C VAL A 44 13.00 -5.78 -1.40
N GLY A 45 13.31 -6.08 -2.66
CA GLY A 45 12.76 -7.19 -3.41
C GLY A 45 13.77 -7.86 -4.34
N GLN A 46 13.61 -9.16 -4.51
CA GLN A 46 14.36 -9.98 -5.45
C GLN A 46 13.53 -10.21 -6.69
N LEU A 47 14.08 -9.94 -7.88
CA LEU A 47 13.45 -10.35 -9.13
C LEU A 47 13.54 -11.87 -9.27
N VAL A 48 12.40 -12.53 -9.35
CA VAL A 48 12.23 -13.95 -9.66
C VAL A 48 11.75 -14.04 -11.10
N ALA A 49 12.55 -14.70 -11.95
CA ALA A 49 12.24 -14.83 -13.37
C ALA A 49 10.89 -15.53 -13.58
N GLY A 50 9.98 -14.89 -14.32
CA GLY A 50 8.63 -15.40 -14.57
C GLY A 50 7.60 -15.15 -13.46
N GLU A 51 8.02 -14.71 -12.28
CA GLU A 51 7.14 -14.48 -11.12
C GLU A 51 7.09 -13.01 -10.67
N GLY A 52 8.04 -12.19 -11.12
CA GLY A 52 8.11 -10.78 -10.74
C GLY A 52 8.98 -10.56 -9.50
N TYR A 53 8.65 -9.58 -8.66
CA TYR A 53 9.45 -9.26 -7.47
C TYR A 53 8.92 -9.94 -6.22
N LYS A 54 9.76 -10.75 -5.58
CA LYS A 54 9.52 -11.28 -4.24
C LYS A 54 10.08 -10.31 -3.20
N LEU A 55 9.20 -9.74 -2.38
CA LEU A 55 9.54 -8.77 -1.34
C LEU A 55 9.67 -9.49 0.00
N LYS A 56 10.68 -9.11 0.80
CA LYS A 56 10.70 -9.46 2.23
C LYS A 56 10.02 -8.34 2.99
N VAL A 57 8.94 -8.64 3.68
CA VAL A 57 8.26 -7.69 4.57
C VAL A 57 9.11 -7.51 5.83
N ASP A 58 9.61 -6.30 6.04
CA ASP A 58 10.40 -5.92 7.22
C ASP A 58 10.10 -4.47 7.64
N ASP A 59 10.84 -3.98 8.64
CA ASP A 59 10.67 -2.67 9.24
C ASP A 59 10.97 -1.49 8.29
N ARG A 60 11.53 -1.75 7.09
CA ARG A 60 11.80 -0.73 6.08
C ARG A 60 10.57 -0.41 5.25
N LEU A 61 9.54 -1.24 5.34
CA LEU A 61 8.30 -1.11 4.62
C LEU A 61 7.21 -0.62 5.56
N GLN A 62 6.24 0.08 4.98
CA GLN A 62 4.98 0.39 5.63
C GLN A 62 3.84 -0.08 4.74
N TYR A 63 2.62 -0.08 5.27
CA TYR A 63 1.44 -0.41 4.49
C TYR A 63 0.30 0.55 4.75
N GLY A 64 -0.59 0.66 3.76
CA GLY A 64 -1.92 1.25 3.94
C GLY A 64 -2.98 0.17 3.84
N GLN A 65 -4.12 0.39 4.47
CA GLN A 65 -5.30 -0.48 4.39
C GLN A 65 -6.56 0.34 4.67
N LYS A 66 -7.68 -0.08 4.08
CA LYS A 66 -8.98 0.59 4.24
C LYS A 66 -9.55 0.44 5.66
N ASN A 67 -9.30 -0.71 6.26
CA ASN A 67 -9.82 -1.10 7.56
C ASN A 67 -8.95 -2.18 8.21
N ALA A 68 -9.24 -2.50 9.47
CA ALA A 68 -8.51 -3.50 10.26
C ALA A 68 -8.51 -4.90 9.64
N GLN A 69 -9.47 -5.21 8.76
CA GLN A 69 -9.54 -6.49 8.05
C GLN A 69 -8.51 -6.59 6.91
N GLY A 70 -7.74 -5.53 6.64
CA GLY A 70 -6.74 -5.53 5.57
C GLY A 70 -7.33 -5.33 4.18
N GLU A 71 -8.57 -4.83 4.07
CA GLU A 71 -9.16 -4.55 2.75
C GLU A 71 -8.32 -3.53 1.99
N LEU A 72 -8.09 -3.78 0.70
CA LEU A 72 -7.32 -2.92 -0.20
C LEU A 72 -5.92 -2.59 0.36
N ARG A 73 -5.30 -3.58 1.04
CA ARG A 73 -3.96 -3.42 1.58
C ARG A 73 -2.94 -3.23 0.46
N PHE A 74 -2.01 -2.30 0.67
CA PHE A 74 -0.88 -2.07 -0.20
C PHE A 74 0.39 -1.82 0.59
N ILE A 75 1.53 -2.16 0.01
CA ILE A 75 2.84 -1.98 0.62
C ILE A 75 3.52 -0.77 0.01
N ILE A 76 4.26 -0.03 0.82
CA ILE A 76 5.07 1.09 0.37
C ILE A 76 6.49 1.05 0.91
N TYR A 77 7.43 1.36 0.01
CA TYR A 77 8.80 1.67 0.35
C TYR A 77 9.06 3.18 0.19
N HIS A 78 9.39 3.84 1.30
CA HIS A 78 9.66 5.29 1.34
C HIS A 78 10.55 5.65 2.54
N ASP A 79 10.98 6.91 2.61
CA ASP A 79 11.73 7.45 3.75
C ASP A 79 10.80 7.68 4.94
N LYS A 80 10.91 6.83 5.98
CA LYS A 80 10.08 6.87 7.19
C LYS A 80 10.20 8.17 8.00
N GLU A 81 11.22 9.01 7.76
CA GLU A 81 11.26 10.35 8.35
C GLU A 81 10.10 11.22 7.84
N ARG A 82 9.58 10.93 6.65
CA ARG A 82 8.35 11.52 6.15
C ARG A 82 7.17 10.70 6.65
N LYS A 83 6.13 11.38 7.12
CA LYS A 83 4.88 10.76 7.58
C LYS A 83 3.77 11.02 6.56
N PRO A 84 3.83 10.44 5.34
CA PRO A 84 2.79 10.65 4.36
C PRO A 84 1.49 9.96 4.79
N TYR A 85 0.38 10.56 4.41
CA TYR A 85 -0.93 9.95 4.55
C TYR A 85 -1.15 8.88 3.49
N GLN A 86 -1.90 7.82 3.83
CA GLN A 86 -2.15 6.70 2.94
C GLN A 86 -2.94 7.09 1.67
N HIS A 87 -3.90 8.03 1.76
CA HIS A 87 -4.70 8.50 0.62
C HIS A 87 -3.86 9.02 -0.56
N ARG A 88 -2.68 9.59 -0.34
CA ARG A 88 -1.86 10.17 -1.43
C ARG A 88 -1.40 9.12 -2.44
N PHE A 89 -1.15 7.89 -1.98
CA PHE A 89 -0.73 6.79 -2.84
C PHE A 89 -1.89 6.23 -3.63
N ILE A 90 -3.06 6.14 -3.00
CA ILE A 90 -4.31 5.78 -3.64
C ILE A 90 -4.68 6.79 -4.73
N GLU A 91 -4.68 8.09 -4.44
CA GLU A 91 -4.99 9.14 -5.43
C GLU A 91 -4.06 9.06 -6.64
N THR A 92 -2.76 8.84 -6.40
CA THR A 92 -1.77 8.67 -7.46
C THR A 92 -2.06 7.41 -8.29
N ALA A 93 -2.41 6.29 -7.65
CA ALA A 93 -2.74 5.04 -8.30
C ALA A 93 -4.02 5.16 -9.16
N VAL A 94 -5.07 5.74 -8.59
CA VAL A 94 -6.35 5.99 -9.27
C VAL A 94 -6.14 6.93 -10.44
N GLY A 95 -5.43 8.06 -10.25
CA GLY A 95 -5.11 9.00 -11.32
C GLY A 95 -4.29 8.37 -12.45
N SER A 96 -3.35 7.48 -12.12
CA SER A 96 -2.55 6.75 -13.11
C SER A 96 -3.36 5.68 -13.85
N ALA A 97 -4.28 5.03 -13.14
CA ALA A 97 -5.21 4.04 -13.69
C ALA A 97 -6.20 4.67 -14.68
N THR A 98 -6.84 5.79 -14.30
CA THR A 98 -7.77 6.53 -15.16
C THR A 98 -7.08 7.14 -16.38
N ALA A 99 -5.79 7.48 -16.26
CA ALA A 99 -4.96 7.90 -17.40
C ALA A 99 -4.51 6.73 -18.31
N GLY A 100 -4.96 5.49 -18.07
CA GLY A 100 -4.63 4.31 -18.86
C GLY A 100 -3.21 3.78 -18.66
N LYS A 101 -2.44 4.34 -17.73
CA LYS A 101 -1.03 3.99 -17.50
C LYS A 101 -0.83 2.80 -16.56
N ALA A 102 -1.87 2.42 -15.81
CA ALA A 102 -1.77 1.44 -14.73
C ALA A 102 -3.00 0.53 -14.60
N ALA A 103 -3.39 -0.16 -15.68
CA ALA A 103 -4.58 -1.04 -15.69
C ALA A 103 -4.56 -2.15 -14.62
N GLN A 104 -3.38 -2.61 -14.20
CA GLN A 104 -3.23 -3.60 -13.12
C GLN A 104 -3.53 -2.99 -11.73
N MET A 105 -3.14 -1.72 -11.53
CA MET A 105 -3.53 -0.97 -10.32
C MET A 105 -5.03 -0.76 -10.29
N ALA A 106 -5.64 -0.48 -11.45
CA ALA A 106 -7.09 -0.34 -11.55
C ALA A 106 -7.81 -1.60 -11.02
N LYS A 107 -7.39 -2.78 -11.48
CA LYS A 107 -7.92 -4.07 -11.01
C LYS A 107 -7.67 -4.30 -9.52
N ALA A 108 -6.45 -4.07 -9.05
CA ALA A 108 -6.08 -4.34 -7.65
C ALA A 108 -6.84 -3.44 -6.66
N PHE A 109 -7.23 -2.25 -7.10
CA PHE A 109 -8.00 -1.29 -6.32
C PHE A 109 -9.50 -1.32 -6.59
N GLY A 110 -9.99 -2.26 -7.42
CA GLY A 110 -11.41 -2.35 -7.78
C GLY A 110 -11.92 -1.14 -8.58
N VAL A 111 -11.01 -0.38 -9.19
CA VAL A 111 -11.32 0.75 -10.08
C VAL A 111 -11.76 0.17 -11.44
N GLY A 112 -13.07 -0.09 -11.55
CA GLY A 112 -13.78 -0.37 -12.82
C GLY A 112 -14.64 0.81 -13.28
N ASP A 113 -15.45 0.62 -14.34
CA ASP A 113 -16.29 1.60 -15.08
C ASP A 113 -17.26 2.50 -14.26
N VAL A 114 -17.18 2.51 -12.93
CA VAL A 114 -18.12 3.20 -12.03
C VAL A 114 -17.37 4.16 -11.12
N GLY A 115 -17.10 5.37 -11.63
CA GLY A 115 -16.32 6.41 -10.94
C GLY A 115 -16.79 6.81 -9.53
N ASN A 116 -18.07 6.61 -9.19
CA ASN A 116 -18.62 6.99 -7.89
C ASN A 116 -18.31 5.97 -6.76
N GLN A 117 -18.15 4.68 -7.07
CA GLN A 117 -17.85 3.65 -6.05
C GLN A 117 -16.41 3.72 -5.54
N ILE A 118 -15.51 4.24 -6.38
CA ILE A 118 -14.10 4.45 -6.08
C ILE A 118 -13.95 5.39 -4.89
N MET A 119 -14.58 6.57 -4.94
CA MET A 119 -14.45 7.58 -3.89
C MET A 119 -14.95 7.08 -2.54
N ASP A 120 -16.04 6.31 -2.52
CA ASP A 120 -16.61 5.75 -1.30
C ASP A 120 -15.74 4.64 -0.70
N ASN A 121 -15.12 3.81 -1.54
CA ASN A 121 -14.16 2.80 -1.09
C ASN A 121 -12.88 3.41 -0.53
N PHE A 122 -12.50 4.61 -0.98
CA PHE A 122 -11.27 5.27 -0.56
C PHE A 122 -11.42 6.27 0.59
N LYS A 123 -12.64 6.57 1.03
CA LYS A 123 -12.89 7.41 2.22
C LYS A 123 -12.17 6.90 3.48
N GLY A 124 -12.06 5.57 3.65
CA GLY A 124 -11.33 4.95 4.76
C GLY A 124 -9.82 5.17 4.73
N PHE A 125 -9.27 5.72 3.65
CA PHE A 125 -7.85 6.06 3.54
C PHE A 125 -7.56 7.53 3.86
N ILE A 126 -8.60 8.37 3.91
CA ILE A 126 -8.46 9.82 4.08
C ILE A 126 -8.15 10.12 5.54
N GLY A 127 -7.10 10.90 5.78
CA GLY A 127 -6.67 11.33 7.12
C GLY A 127 -5.78 10.33 7.87
N ASP A 128 -5.65 9.10 7.39
CA ASP A 128 -4.85 8.08 8.05
C ASP A 128 -3.39 8.06 7.56
N TYR A 129 -2.49 7.80 8.52
CA TYR A 129 -1.07 7.57 8.23
C TYR A 129 -0.84 6.13 7.79
N LEU A 130 0.32 5.88 7.18
CA LEU A 130 0.78 4.52 6.92
C LEU A 130 1.07 3.77 8.23
N HIS A 131 0.77 2.48 8.22
CA HIS A 131 1.02 1.56 9.32
C HIS A 131 2.39 0.89 9.18
N THR A 132 2.99 0.49 10.31
CA THR A 132 4.23 -0.30 10.36
C THR A 132 3.91 -1.78 10.50
N PHE A 133 4.77 -2.64 9.92
CA PHE A 133 4.73 -4.09 10.12
C PHE A 133 5.23 -4.50 11.51
#